data_AF-A0A7C2SEF8-F1
#
_entry.id   AF-A0A7C2SEF8-F1
#
_cell.length_a   1.000
_cell.length_b   1.000
_cell.length_c   1.000
_cell.angle_alpha   90.00
_cell.angle_beta   90.00
_cell.angle_gamma   90.00
#
_symmetry.space_group_name_H-M   'P 1'
#
loop_
_entity.id
_entity.type
_entity.pdbx_description
1 polymer ?
#
loop_
_entity_poly.entity_id
_entity_poly.type
_entity_poly.pdbx_seq_one_letter_code
_entity_poly.pdbx_strand_id
1 'polypeptide(L)'
;MPHDYTEDILIEQPAIEVFKSLDYSHKNCFDETFGTDSTLGRDNKSQVVLISKLFPVLRKLNPNFPDEAIQKAIDTLIIDRSILNPANANREVYKLI
;
A
#
# COMPACT_ATOMS: atom_id res chain seq x y z
N MET A 1 -31.05 7.31 18.87
CA MET A 1 -29.78 7.58 19.59
C MET A 1 -28.76 7.99 18.53
N PRO A 2 -27.95 9.04 18.71
CA PRO A 2 -27.14 9.64 17.65
C PRO A 2 -25.83 8.86 17.40
N HIS A 3 -25.91 7.53 17.29
CA HIS A 3 -24.75 6.64 17.03
C HIS A 3 -24.79 5.99 15.64
N ASP A 4 -25.89 6.15 14.88
CA ASP A 4 -26.05 5.49 13.57
C ASP A 4 -25.42 6.28 12.40
N TYR A 5 -24.78 7.43 12.68
CA TYR A 5 -24.24 8.34 11.65
C TYR A 5 -22.74 8.63 11.86
N THR A 6 -21.92 7.59 11.99
CA THR A 6 -20.45 7.71 12.02
C THR A 6 -19.85 7.39 10.65
N GLU A 7 -18.65 7.92 10.36
CA GLU A 7 -17.92 7.61 9.13
C GLU A 7 -17.57 6.11 9.05
N ASP A 8 -17.26 5.48 10.17
CA ASP A 8 -17.02 4.03 10.23
C ASP A 8 -18.24 3.24 9.73
N ILE A 9 -19.43 3.52 10.27
CA ILE A 9 -20.66 2.79 9.92
C ILE A 9 -21.14 3.12 8.50
N LEU A 10 -21.10 4.40 8.11
CA LEU A 10 -21.71 4.84 6.85
C LEU A 10 -20.77 4.77 5.64
N ILE A 11 -19.45 4.75 5.85
CA ILE A 11 -18.46 4.84 4.77
C ILE A 11 -17.46 3.69 4.84
N GLU A 12 -16.76 3.50 5.97
CA GLU A 12 -15.66 2.52 6.06
C GLU A 12 -16.15 1.07 5.93
N GLN A 13 -17.13 0.66 6.76
CA GLN A 13 -17.66 -0.71 6.71
C GLN A 13 -18.31 -1.05 5.35
N PRO A 14 -19.16 -0.18 4.75
CA PRO A 14 -19.68 -0.42 3.41
C PRO A 14 -18.59 -0.54 2.34
N ALA A 15 -17.55 0.29 2.39
CA ALA A 15 -16.42 0.20 1.46
C ALA A 15 -15.69 -1.14 1.63
N ILE A 16 -15.43 -1.57 2.87
CA ILE A 16 -14.81 -2.87 3.17
C ILE A 16 -15.63 -4.01 2.59
N GLU A 17 -16.96 -4.01 2.73
CA GLU A 17 -17.83 -5.06 2.18
C GLU A 17 -17.79 -5.12 0.65
N VAL A 18 -17.74 -3.96 -0.03
CA VAL A 18 -17.55 -3.91 -1.48
C VAL A 18 -16.20 -4.54 -1.88
N PHE A 19 -15.11 -4.18 -1.20
CA PHE A 19 -13.79 -4.74 -1.50
C PHE A 19 -13.71 -6.25 -1.18
N LYS A 20 -14.33 -6.71 -0.10
CA LYS A 20 -14.45 -8.15 0.22
C LYS A 20 -15.18 -8.90 -0.89
N SER A 21 -16.23 -8.32 -1.48
CA SER A 21 -16.95 -8.93 -2.60
C SER A 21 -16.10 -9.10 -3.87
N LEU A 22 -14.98 -8.38 -3.96
CA LEU A 22 -13.97 -8.45 -5.01
C LEU A 22 -12.74 -9.28 -4.60
N ASP A 23 -12.84 -10.07 -3.53
CA ASP A 23 -11.76 -10.89 -2.95
C ASP A 23 -10.57 -10.11 -2.38
N TYR A 24 -10.73 -8.82 -2.08
CA TYR A 24 -9.69 -8.04 -1.41
C TYR A 24 -9.65 -8.33 0.09
N SER A 25 -8.46 -8.70 0.58
CA SER A 25 -8.18 -8.74 2.01
C SER A 25 -8.03 -7.33 2.60
N HIS A 26 -8.54 -7.11 3.81
CA HIS A 26 -8.38 -5.86 4.55
C HIS A 26 -7.78 -6.13 5.94
N LYS A 27 -7.25 -5.08 6.58
CA LYS A 27 -6.77 -5.13 7.97
C LYS A 27 -7.04 -3.77 8.61
N ASN A 28 -7.65 -3.76 9.80
CA ASN A 28 -7.77 -2.54 10.60
C ASN A 28 -6.38 -2.15 11.10
N CYS A 29 -5.97 -0.92 10.78
CA CYS A 29 -4.66 -0.36 11.10
C CYS A 29 -4.76 0.92 11.98
N PHE A 30 -5.90 1.12 12.66
CA PHE A 30 -6.13 2.30 13.50
C PHE A 30 -5.08 2.42 14.61
N ASP A 31 -4.78 1.31 15.28
CA ASP A 31 -3.77 1.20 16.34
C ASP A 31 -2.41 0.67 15.84
N GLU A 32 -2.08 0.91 14.58
CA GLU A 32 -0.80 0.46 14.03
C GLU A 32 0.42 1.07 14.73
N THR A 33 1.41 0.22 14.98
CA THR A 33 2.74 0.59 15.47
C THR A 33 3.74 0.75 14.31
N PHE A 34 4.69 1.68 14.47
CA PHE A 34 5.72 2.04 13.47
C PHE A 34 7.14 1.86 14.04
N GLY A 35 8.12 1.68 13.16
CA GLY A 35 9.53 1.44 13.51
C GLY A 35 9.86 -0.03 13.74
N THR A 36 10.78 -0.30 14.66
CA THR A 36 11.17 -1.66 15.07
C THR A 36 9.94 -2.44 15.53
N ASP A 37 9.78 -3.67 15.03
CA ASP A 37 8.62 -4.54 15.31
C ASP A 37 7.25 -3.92 14.93
N SER A 38 7.25 -3.03 13.93
CA SER A 38 6.02 -2.43 13.40
C SER A 38 5.03 -3.47 12.86
N THR A 39 3.75 -3.16 13.03
CA THR A 39 2.64 -4.08 12.69
C THR A 39 2.63 -4.45 11.19
N LEU A 40 3.13 -3.58 10.32
CA LEU A 40 3.18 -3.77 8.87
C LEU A 40 4.58 -3.60 8.26
N GLY A 41 5.63 -3.44 9.08
CA GLY A 41 6.99 -3.21 8.58
C GLY A 41 7.23 -1.78 8.08
N ARG A 42 6.51 -0.80 8.62
CA ARG A 42 6.64 0.63 8.27
C ARG A 42 7.41 1.38 9.34
N ASP A 43 8.28 2.29 8.92
CA ASP A 43 9.01 3.18 9.82
C ASP A 43 8.15 4.35 10.31
N ASN A 44 7.20 4.80 9.49
CA ASN A 44 6.30 5.90 9.80
C ASN A 44 5.03 5.89 8.91
N LYS A 45 4.08 6.79 9.21
CA LYS A 45 2.79 6.90 8.52
C LYS A 45 2.87 7.38 7.06
N SER A 46 3.95 8.03 6.63
CA SER A 46 4.06 8.51 5.25
C SER A 46 4.43 7.41 4.26
N GLN A 47 4.95 6.27 4.74
CA GLN A 47 5.19 5.08 3.92
C GLN A 47 3.85 4.41 3.55
N VAL A 48 3.33 4.72 2.37
CA VAL A 48 2.08 4.14 1.88
C VAL A 48 2.25 2.74 1.26
N VAL A 49 3.48 2.40 0.84
CA VAL A 49 3.79 1.08 0.25
C VAL A 49 4.28 0.13 1.33
N LEU A 50 3.64 -1.04 1.44
CA LEU A 50 4.03 -2.09 2.39
C LEU A 50 5.08 -3.02 1.78
N ILE A 51 6.36 -2.67 1.94
CA ILE A 51 7.49 -3.43 1.37
C ILE A 51 7.49 -4.89 1.87
N SER A 52 7.14 -5.11 3.13
CA SER A 52 6.99 -6.42 3.77
C SER A 52 6.03 -7.37 3.02
N LYS A 53 5.01 -6.81 2.35
CA LYS A 53 4.07 -7.56 1.50
C LYS A 53 4.49 -7.56 0.04
N LEU A 54 5.03 -6.45 -0.46
CA LEU A 54 5.38 -6.27 -1.86
C LEU A 54 6.54 -7.18 -2.29
N PHE A 55 7.62 -7.22 -1.50
CA PHE A 55 8.82 -8.00 -1.81
C PHE A 55 8.54 -9.49 -2.05
N PRO A 56 7.88 -10.23 -1.14
CA PRO A 56 7.64 -11.66 -1.36
C PRO A 56 6.74 -11.93 -2.57
N VAL A 57 5.79 -11.04 -2.87
CA VAL A 57 4.92 -11.17 -4.05
C VAL A 57 5.70 -10.93 -5.34
N LEU A 58 6.52 -9.88 -5.40
CA LEU A 58 7.37 -9.61 -6.57
C LEU A 58 8.36 -10.76 -6.82
N ARG A 59 8.97 -11.31 -5.76
CA ARG A 59 9.84 -12.47 -5.85
C ARG A 59 9.10 -13.71 -6.39
N LYS A 60 7.86 -13.94 -5.93
CA LYS A 60 7.01 -15.04 -6.41
C LYS A 60 6.64 -14.88 -7.89
N LEU A 61 6.37 -13.65 -8.34
CA LEU A 61 6.05 -13.36 -9.74
C LEU A 61 7.27 -13.46 -10.66
N ASN A 62 8.48 -13.25 -10.12
CA ASN A 62 9.72 -13.14 -10.88
C ASN A 62 10.80 -14.12 -10.36
N PRO A 63 10.56 -15.44 -10.37
CA PRO A 63 11.42 -16.42 -9.69
C PRO A 63 12.85 -16.55 -10.25
N ASN A 64 13.08 -16.05 -11.47
CA ASN A 64 14.37 -16.14 -12.16
C ASN A 64 15.28 -14.93 -11.89
N PHE A 65 14.80 -13.91 -11.19
CA PHE A 65 15.56 -12.70 -10.90
C PHE A 65 16.19 -12.77 -9.51
N PRO A 66 17.42 -12.25 -9.32
CA PRO A 66 18.02 -12.16 -8.00
C PRO A 66 17.25 -11.16 -7.12
N ASP A 67 17.30 -11.36 -5.81
CA ASP A 67 16.65 -10.50 -4.82
C ASP A 67 17.07 -9.02 -4.96
N GLU A 68 18.31 -8.75 -5.37
CA GLU A 68 18.80 -7.39 -5.69
C GLU A 68 18.06 -6.72 -6.85
N ALA A 69 17.65 -7.48 -7.87
CA ALA A 69 16.86 -6.93 -8.96
C ALA A 69 15.43 -6.61 -8.49
N ILE A 70 14.85 -7.45 -7.62
CA ILE A 70 13.55 -7.19 -6.99
C ILE A 70 13.62 -5.94 -6.12
N GLN A 71 14.67 -5.79 -5.32
CA GLN A 71 14.86 -4.61 -4.48
C GLN A 71 14.94 -3.33 -5.32
N LYS A 72 15.73 -3.33 -6.41
CA LYS A 72 15.80 -2.19 -7.33
C LYS A 72 14.45 -1.83 -7.95
N ALA A 73 13.62 -2.84 -8.26
CA ALA A 73 12.27 -2.60 -8.77
C ALA A 73 11.40 -1.91 -7.70
N ILE A 74 11.46 -2.36 -6.45
CA ILE A 74 10.76 -1.71 -5.33
C ILE A 74 11.22 -0.28 -5.16
N ASP A 75 12.53 -0.04 -5.12
CA ASP A 75 13.12 1.29 -4.97
C ASP A 75 12.61 2.25 -6.07
N THR A 76 12.40 1.74 -7.29
CA THR A 76 11.85 2.52 -8.42
C THR A 76 10.34 2.80 -8.26
N LEU A 77 9.58 1.82 -7.75
CA LEU A 77 8.15 1.95 -7.52
C LEU A 77 7.84 2.99 -6.43
N ILE A 78 8.67 3.06 -5.40
CA ILE A 78 8.46 3.94 -4.23
C ILE A 78 9.05 5.34 -4.37
N ILE A 79 9.61 5.69 -5.53
CA ILE A 79 10.14 7.04 -5.79
C ILE A 79 9.07 8.09 -5.46
N ASP A 80 9.43 9.05 -4.61
CA ASP A 80 8.55 10.16 -4.27
C ASP A 80 8.36 11.08 -5.48
N ARG A 81 7.09 11.29 -5.84
CA ARG A 81 6.66 12.15 -6.95
C ARG A 81 5.78 13.30 -6.47
N SER A 82 5.68 13.50 -5.16
CA SER A 82 4.81 14.51 -4.53
C SER A 82 5.10 15.94 -5.00
N ILE A 83 6.35 16.23 -5.37
CA ILE A 83 6.79 17.55 -5.85
C ILE A 83 6.48 17.81 -7.34
N LEU A 84 6.13 16.76 -8.10
CA LEU A 84 5.80 16.90 -9.51
C LEU A 84 4.36 17.38 -9.67
N ASN A 85 4.08 18.14 -10.72
CA ASN A 85 2.70 18.35 -11.17
C ASN A 85 2.05 16.97 -11.44
N PRO A 86 0.80 16.73 -11.01
CA PRO A 86 0.06 15.49 -11.26
C PRO A 86 0.19 14.92 -12.68
N ALA A 87 0.19 15.75 -13.72
CA ALA A 87 0.35 15.27 -15.10
C ALA A 87 1.71 14.61 -15.36
N ASN A 88 2.79 15.16 -14.78
CA ASN A 88 4.13 14.61 -14.89
C ASN A 88 4.32 13.39 -13.98
N ALA A 89 3.81 13.44 -12.75
CA ALA A 89 3.81 12.30 -11.83
C ALA A 89 3.13 11.07 -12.47
N ASN A 90 1.94 11.26 -13.05
CA ASN A 90 1.22 10.21 -13.76
C ASN A 90 2.02 9.66 -14.94
N ARG A 91 2.62 10.54 -15.75
CA ARG A 91 3.44 10.11 -16.89
C ARG A 91 4.62 9.24 -16.45
N GLU A 92 5.26 9.53 -15.33
CA GLU A 92 6.34 8.69 -14.81
C GLU A 92 5.86 7.32 -14.34
N VAL A 93 4.72 7.27 -13.65
CA VAL A 93 4.11 5.99 -13.23
C VAL A 93 3.73 5.16 -14.46
N TYR A 94 3.15 5.78 -15.49
CA TYR A 94 2.79 5.09 -16.73
C TYR A 94 3.98 4.46 -17.46
N LYS A 95 5.20 5.00 -17.32
CA LYS A 95 6.40 4.41 -17.93
C LYS A 95 6.87 3.13 -17.24
N LEU A 96 6.28 2.77 -16.10
CA LEU A 96 6.61 1.54 -15.36
C LEU A 96 5.76 0.33 -15.80
N ILE A 97 4.78 0.54 -16.67
CA ILE A 97 3.82 -0.46 -17.20
C ILE A 97 4.17 -0.72 -18.67
#